data_AF-A0A7Y8AUD3-F1
#
_entry.id   AF-A0A7Y8AUD3-F1
#
_cell.length_a   1.000
_cell.length_b   1.000
_cell.length_c   1.000
_cell.angle_alpha   90.00
_cell.angle_beta   90.00
_cell.angle_gamma   90.00
#
_symmetry.space_group_name_H-M   'P 1'
#
loop_
_entity.id
_entity.type
_entity.pdbx_description
1 polymer ?
#
loop_
_entity_poly.entity_id
_entity_poly.type
_entity_poly.pdbx_seq_one_letter_code
_entity_poly.pdbx_strand_id
1 'polypeptide(L)'
;MKKVTPNPPSSLSDKTPPDVIFTVRPGLSTEVALSNASEMLESATVCAYDCAEHLGGSGRKQVLAVVQMIEIAQLLVNEALNRECPVA
;
A
#
# COMPACT_ATOMS: atom_id res chain seq x y z
N MET A 1 29.35 40.42 -19.88
CA MET A 1 28.93 39.01 -20.08
C MET A 1 27.94 38.66 -18.98
N LYS A 2 26.65 38.48 -19.30
CA LYS A 2 25.63 38.15 -18.29
C LYS A 2 25.71 36.64 -18.02
N LYS A 3 26.13 36.29 -16.81
CA LYS A 3 26.20 34.91 -16.32
C LYS A 3 24.78 34.34 -16.32
N VAL A 4 24.48 33.45 -17.26
CA VAL A 4 23.22 32.70 -17.29
C VAL A 4 23.24 31.80 -16.06
N THR A 5 22.43 32.13 -15.06
CA THR A 5 22.24 31.27 -13.89
C THR A 5 21.61 29.96 -14.38
N PRO A 6 22.19 28.78 -14.11
CA PRO A 6 21.55 27.52 -14.48
C PRO A 6 20.26 27.41 -13.66
N ASN A 7 19.13 27.20 -14.34
CA ASN A 7 17.92 26.79 -13.63
C ASN A 7 18.22 25.49 -12.87
N PRO A 8 17.76 25.35 -11.62
CA PRO A 8 17.90 24.08 -10.90
C PRO A 8 17.14 22.99 -11.67
N PRO A 9 17.58 21.71 -11.58
CA PRO A 9 16.90 20.64 -12.28
C PRO A 9 15.45 20.60 -11.82
N SER A 10 14.52 20.65 -12.78
CA SER A 10 13.09 20.55 -12.55
C SER A 10 12.82 19.33 -11.68
N SER A 11 12.50 19.57 -10.40
CA SER A 11 12.16 18.50 -9.47
C SER A 11 10.91 17.81 -9.98
N LEU A 12 10.84 16.49 -9.80
CA LEU A 12 9.71 15.61 -10.15
C LEU A 12 8.35 16.02 -9.53
N SER A 13 8.29 17.16 -8.83
CA SER A 13 7.14 17.77 -8.16
C SER A 13 6.12 18.40 -9.10
N ASP A 14 6.45 18.66 -10.37
CA ASP A 14 5.56 19.43 -11.28
C ASP A 14 4.30 18.69 -11.76
N LYS A 15 4.10 17.41 -11.36
CA LYS A 15 2.93 16.61 -11.79
C LYS A 15 1.92 16.32 -10.69
N THR A 16 2.19 16.69 -9.45
CA THR A 16 1.29 16.39 -8.33
C THR A 16 0.41 17.61 -8.07
N PRO A 17 -0.94 17.52 -8.19
CA PRO A 17 -1.82 18.62 -7.85
C PRO A 17 -1.58 19.10 -6.41
N PRO A 18 -1.69 20.41 -6.14
CA PRO A 18 -1.37 20.98 -4.83
C PRO A 18 -2.23 20.42 -3.68
N ASP A 19 -3.39 19.84 -3.98
CA ASP A 19 -4.32 19.29 -2.98
C ASP A 19 -4.10 17.79 -2.68
N VAL A 20 -3.08 17.16 -3.28
CA VAL A 20 -2.79 15.74 -3.06
C VAL A 20 -1.87 15.57 -1.84
N ILE A 21 -2.44 15.02 -0.76
CA ILE A 21 -1.72 14.76 0.50
C ILE A 21 -0.88 13.48 0.41
N PHE A 22 -1.31 12.49 -0.37
CA PHE A 22 -0.64 11.20 -0.50
C PHE A 22 -0.44 10.83 -1.96
N THR A 23 0.77 10.41 -2.32
CA THR A 23 1.11 9.90 -3.65
C THR A 23 2.10 8.75 -3.55
N VAL A 24 2.04 7.83 -4.51
CA VAL A 24 3.06 6.80 -4.66
C VAL A 24 4.25 7.41 -5.39
N ARG A 25 5.45 7.19 -4.85
CA ARG A 25 6.68 7.72 -5.43
C ARG A 25 6.86 7.20 -6.88
N PRO A 26 7.12 8.08 -7.86
CA PRO A 26 7.48 7.65 -9.20
C PRO A 26 8.73 6.75 -9.18
N GLY A 27 8.69 5.61 -9.87
CA GLY A 27 9.78 4.65 -9.90
C GLY A 27 9.91 3.78 -8.64
N LEU A 28 8.88 3.75 -7.77
CA LEU A 28 8.81 2.76 -6.70
C LEU A 28 8.86 1.35 -7.31
N SER A 29 9.78 0.52 -6.81
CA SER A 29 9.89 -0.88 -7.25
C SER A 29 8.65 -1.67 -6.87
N THR A 30 8.26 -2.63 -7.71
CA THR A 30 7.17 -3.57 -7.43
C THR A 30 7.35 -4.28 -6.09
N GLU A 31 8.57 -4.73 -5.76
CA GLU A 31 8.89 -5.36 -4.49
C GLU A 31 8.52 -4.49 -3.28
N VAL A 32 9.05 -3.25 -3.21
CA VAL A 32 8.73 -2.31 -2.12
C VAL A 32 7.23 -1.99 -2.07
N ALA A 33 6.57 -1.85 -3.22
CA ALA A 33 5.12 -1.61 -3.26
C ALA A 33 4.34 -2.78 -2.68
N LEU A 34 4.70 -4.02 -3.04
CA LEU A 34 4.07 -5.25 -2.56
C LEU A 34 4.40 -5.53 -1.09
N SER A 35 5.63 -5.27 -0.64
CA SER A 35 6.02 -5.36 0.77
C SER A 35 5.17 -4.43 1.64
N ASN A 36 5.06 -3.15 1.23
CA ASN A 36 4.24 -2.19 1.96
C ASN A 36 2.74 -2.58 1.93
N ALA A 37 2.24 -3.11 0.81
CA ALA A 37 0.88 -3.62 0.73
C ALA A 37 0.65 -4.80 1.68
N SER A 38 1.61 -5.73 1.78
CA SER A 38 1.59 -6.85 2.72
C SER A 38 1.49 -6.36 4.17
N GLU A 39 2.36 -5.42 4.58
CA GLU A 39 2.33 -4.85 5.93
C GLU A 39 0.99 -4.15 6.25
N MET A 40 0.42 -3.43 5.27
CA MET A 40 -0.89 -2.81 5.41
C MET A 40 -2.03 -3.82 5.57
N LEU A 41 -1.99 -4.94 4.82
CA LEU A 41 -3.01 -5.99 4.88
C LEU A 41 -2.95 -6.75 6.21
N GLU A 42 -1.75 -7.01 6.75
CA GLU A 42 -1.57 -7.58 8.08
C GLU A 42 -2.18 -6.65 9.15
N SER A 43 -1.87 -5.35 9.10
CA SER A 43 -2.46 -4.36 10.00
C SER A 43 -3.99 -4.28 9.87
N ALA A 44 -4.52 -4.32 8.65
CA ALA A 44 -5.95 -4.32 8.40
C ALA A 44 -6.65 -5.58 8.95
N THR A 45 -6.00 -6.74 8.86
CA THR A 45 -6.49 -8.00 9.41
C THR A 45 -6.66 -7.92 10.91
N VAL A 46 -5.65 -7.42 11.63
CA VAL A 46 -5.71 -7.21 13.09
C VAL A 46 -6.85 -6.26 13.45
N CYS A 47 -6.93 -5.10 12.79
CA CYS A 47 -8.01 -4.13 13.04
C CYS A 47 -9.41 -4.73 12.79
N ALA A 48 -9.55 -5.55 11.75
CA ALA A 48 -10.82 -6.18 11.40
C ALA A 48 -11.20 -7.26 12.43
N TYR A 49 -10.25 -8.06 12.92
CA TYR A 49 -10.51 -8.99 14.01
C TYR A 49 -10.91 -8.27 15.30
N ASP A 50 -10.20 -7.22 15.68
CA ASP A 50 -10.56 -6.38 16.83
C ASP A 50 -11.99 -5.86 16.68
N CYS A 51 -12.38 -5.36 15.49
CA CYS A 51 -13.75 -4.95 15.23
C CYS A 51 -14.77 -6.10 15.38
N ALA A 52 -14.42 -7.31 14.92
CA ALA A 52 -15.30 -8.47 14.99
C ALA A 52 -15.59 -8.91 16.43
N GLU A 53 -14.64 -8.75 17.36
CA GLU A 53 -14.83 -9.06 18.78
C GLU A 53 -15.87 -8.17 19.46
N HIS A 54 -15.98 -6.92 19.01
CA HIS A 54 -16.91 -5.93 19.57
C HIS A 54 -18.32 -6.03 18.94
N LEU A 55 -18.52 -6.90 17.94
CA LEU A 55 -19.78 -7.04 17.22
C LEU A 55 -20.48 -8.38 17.51
N GLY A 56 -21.81 -8.35 17.54
CA GLY A 56 -22.66 -9.52 17.66
C GLY A 56 -23.35 -9.91 16.35
N GLY A 57 -23.91 -11.13 16.31
CA GLY A 57 -24.86 -11.56 15.28
C GLY A 57 -24.36 -11.39 13.84
N SER A 58 -25.14 -10.71 13.00
CA SER A 58 -24.83 -10.52 11.58
C SER A 58 -23.65 -9.58 11.33
N GLY A 59 -23.44 -8.57 12.19
CA GLY A 59 -22.32 -7.62 12.04
C GLY A 59 -20.97 -8.31 12.15
N ARG A 60 -20.83 -9.21 13.14
CA ARG A 60 -19.62 -10.05 13.27
C ARG A 60 -19.39 -10.92 12.04
N LYS A 61 -20.44 -11.54 11.48
CA LYS A 61 -20.31 -12.36 10.26
C LYS A 61 -19.85 -11.53 9.06
N GLN A 62 -20.33 -10.30 8.92
CA GLN A 62 -19.90 -9.39 7.85
C GLN A 62 -18.42 -9.01 8.00
N VAL A 63 -17.97 -8.67 9.21
CA VAL A 63 -16.55 -8.35 9.44
C VAL A 63 -15.66 -9.57 9.22
N LEU A 64 -16.06 -10.76 9.66
CA LEU A 64 -15.31 -11.98 9.36
C LEU A 64 -15.24 -12.30 7.85
N ALA A 65 -16.26 -11.95 7.08
CA ALA A 65 -16.19 -12.05 5.62
C ALA A 65 -15.16 -11.05 5.04
N VAL A 66 -15.04 -9.86 5.62
CA VAL A 66 -13.98 -8.89 5.24
C VAL A 66 -12.60 -9.42 5.58
N VAL A 67 -12.41 -9.99 6.77
CA VAL A 67 -11.17 -10.66 7.17
C VAL A 67 -10.78 -11.71 6.12
N GLN A 68 -11.71 -12.59 5.73
CA GLN A 68 -11.44 -13.61 4.71
C GLN A 68 -10.99 -12.99 3.37
N MET A 69 -11.59 -11.87 2.95
CA MET A 69 -11.15 -11.17 1.74
C MET A 69 -9.73 -10.59 1.88
N ILE A 70 -9.38 -10.06 3.06
CA ILE A 70 -8.04 -9.53 3.35
C ILE A 70 -7.02 -10.67 3.32
N GLU A 71 -7.31 -11.81 3.95
CA GLU A 71 -6.43 -12.99 3.95
C GLU A 71 -6.17 -13.51 2.53
N ILE A 72 -7.19 -13.54 1.68
CA ILE A 72 -7.03 -13.91 0.27
C ILE A 72 -6.16 -12.88 -0.47
N ALA A 73 -6.38 -11.58 -0.24
CA ALA A 73 -5.53 -10.54 -0.84
C ALA A 73 -4.07 -10.68 -0.38
N GLN A 74 -3.83 -10.98 0.89
CA GLN A 74 -2.50 -11.23 1.45
C GLN A 74 -1.79 -12.38 0.76
N LEU A 75 -2.49 -13.51 0.51
CA LEU A 75 -1.94 -14.63 -0.24
C LEU A 75 -1.53 -14.24 -1.67
N LEU A 76 -2.37 -13.46 -2.36
CA LEU A 76 -2.08 -12.98 -3.71
C LEU A 76 -0.88 -12.02 -3.74
N VAL A 77 -0.77 -11.12 -2.76
CA VAL A 77 0.36 -10.19 -2.62
C VAL A 77 1.65 -10.95 -2.31
N ASN A 78 1.61 -11.91 -1.39
CA ASN A 78 2.78 -12.72 -1.03
C ASN A 78 3.27 -13.55 -2.21
N GLU A 79 2.37 -14.14 -2.99
CA GLU A 79 2.72 -14.87 -4.21
C GLU A 79 3.34 -13.93 -5.27
N ALA A 80 2.78 -12.72 -5.45
CA ALA A 80 3.36 -11.74 -6.34
C ALA A 80 4.76 -11.31 -5.87
N LEU A 81 4.96 -11.08 -4.58
CA LEU A 81 6.25 -10.69 -4.00
C LEU A 81 7.29 -11.80 -4.19
N ASN A 82 6.91 -13.07 -3.97
CA ASN A 82 7.79 -14.22 -4.17
C ASN A 82 8.21 -14.41 -5.64
N ARG A 83 7.40 -13.97 -6.61
CA ARG A 83 7.79 -13.98 -8.03
C ARG A 83 8.81 -12.91 -8.37
N GLU A 84 8.72 -11.75 -7.74
CA GLU A 84 9.66 -10.64 -7.93
C GLU A 84 11.00 -10.90 -7.20
N CYS A 85 10.95 -11.58 -6.05
CA CYS A 85 12.12 -12.00 -5.27
C CYS A 85 11.96 -13.46 -4.82
N PRO A 86 12.38 -14.43 -5.65
CA PRO A 86 12.29 -15.84 -5.29
C PRO A 86 13.15 -16.11 -4.07
N VAL A 87 12.54 -16.62 -3.00
CA VAL A 87 13.33 -17.13 -1.87
C VAL A 87 14.14 -18.32 -2.39
N ALA A 88 15.46 -18.19 -2.38
CA ALA A 88 16.41 -19.19 -2.87
C ALA A 88 16.31 -20.52 -2.10
#